data_AF-A0A0N4TBR6-F1
#
_entry.id   AF-A0A0N4TBR6-F1
#
_cell.length_a   1.000
_cell.length_b   1.000
_cell.length_c   1.000
_cell.angle_alpha   90.00
_cell.angle_beta   90.00
_cell.angle_gamma   90.00
#
_symmetry.space_group_name_H-M   'P 1'
#
loop_
_entity.id
_entity.type
_entity.pdbx_description
1 polymer ?
#
loop_
_entity_poly.entity_id
_entity_poly.type
_entity_poly.pdbx_seq_one_letter_code
_entity_poly.pdbx_strand_id
1 'polypeptide(L)'
;MPPRLEEELDPVTLHNQALINMDSNPSDGFAKLQYLLSQNPFPPETFSNLLLLYCKYEYYDLAADVLAENAHLTYKYLTQYLYDYIDALITQQTAPMDAYNKFEAISNEQINELRRLTKRMNEIRDGNDELIIQKTAKAYDDTMAKYMPVLMSQAKIYWDMNNYSQVEKIFRKSVEFCSENDIWKLNVAHTLFMQVSNIGQNCFTIII
;
A
#
# COMPACT_ATOMS: atom_id res chain seq x y z
N MET A 1 7.14 -19.84 -34.40
CA MET A 1 5.88 -20.16 -33.72
C MET A 1 5.02 -18.91 -33.80
N PRO A 2 3.74 -18.97 -34.23
CA PRO A 2 2.88 -17.78 -34.26
C PRO A 2 2.66 -17.26 -32.82
N PRO A 3 2.42 -15.95 -32.63
CA PRO A 3 1.99 -15.42 -31.33
C PRO A 3 0.69 -16.11 -30.88
N ARG A 4 0.60 -16.54 -29.61
CA ARG A 4 -0.64 -17.06 -29.03
C ARG A 4 -1.69 -15.95 -29.02
N LEU A 5 -2.95 -16.30 -29.25
CA LEU A 5 -4.06 -15.37 -29.06
C LEU A 5 -4.30 -15.16 -27.55
N GLU A 6 -4.75 -13.98 -27.18
CA GLU A 6 -4.96 -13.58 -25.77
C GLU A 6 -5.99 -14.47 -25.06
N GLU A 7 -6.98 -14.96 -25.81
CA GLU A 7 -7.99 -15.93 -25.36
C GLU A 7 -7.42 -17.33 -25.05
N GLU A 8 -6.20 -17.63 -25.51
CA GLU A 8 -5.52 -18.92 -25.26
C GLU A 8 -4.58 -18.86 -24.05
N LEU A 9 -4.44 -17.71 -23.40
CA LEU A 9 -3.59 -17.55 -22.22
C LEU A 9 -4.29 -18.13 -20.99
N ASP A 10 -3.51 -18.79 -20.14
CA ASP A 10 -4.03 -19.24 -18.86
C ASP A 10 -4.29 -18.04 -17.92
N PRO A 11 -5.19 -18.16 -16.94
CA PRO A 11 -5.58 -17.06 -16.08
C PRO A 11 -4.42 -16.40 -15.31
N VAL A 12 -3.38 -17.17 -14.95
CA VAL A 12 -2.21 -16.64 -14.22
C VAL A 12 -1.33 -15.83 -15.16
N THR A 13 -1.09 -16.31 -16.38
CA THR A 13 -0.36 -15.54 -17.38
C THR A 13 -1.09 -14.25 -17.73
N LEU A 14 -2.42 -14.30 -17.91
CA LEU A 14 -3.22 -13.10 -18.20
C LEU A 14 -3.17 -12.10 -17.03
N HIS A 15 -3.26 -12.56 -15.79
CA HIS A 15 -3.13 -11.73 -14.60
C HIS A 15 -1.78 -11.02 -14.56
N ASN A 16 -0.68 -11.76 -14.74
CA ASN A 16 0.67 -11.19 -14.70
C ASN A 16 0.92 -10.21 -15.85
N GLN A 17 0.40 -10.50 -17.05
CA GLN A 17 0.45 -9.56 -18.16
C GLN A 17 -0.32 -8.27 -17.88
N ALA A 18 -1.46 -8.35 -17.20
CA ALA A 18 -2.20 -7.17 -16.78
C ALA A 18 -1.35 -6.30 -15.85
N LEU A 19 -0.73 -6.90 -14.83
CA LEU A 19 0.10 -6.17 -13.86
C LEU A 19 1.34 -5.52 -14.49
N ILE A 20 2.09 -6.27 -15.31
CA ILE A 20 3.34 -5.79 -15.93
C ILE A 20 3.09 -4.60 -16.85
N ASN A 21 1.94 -4.58 -17.53
CA ASN A 21 1.61 -3.53 -18.48
C ASN A 21 0.85 -2.34 -17.87
N MET A 22 0.63 -2.31 -16.55
CA MET A 22 -0.12 -1.23 -15.90
C MET A 22 0.48 0.15 -16.19
N ASP A 23 1.80 0.29 -16.22
CA ASP A 23 2.44 1.60 -16.45
C ASP A 23 2.38 2.04 -17.93
N SER A 24 2.22 1.09 -18.87
CA SER A 24 2.21 1.37 -20.31
C SER A 24 0.80 1.46 -20.90
N ASN A 25 -0.12 0.61 -20.44
CA ASN A 25 -1.51 0.58 -20.88
C ASN A 25 -2.44 0.15 -19.71
N PRO A 26 -2.73 1.07 -18.77
CA PRO A 26 -3.57 0.77 -17.62
C PRO A 26 -4.96 0.28 -17.99
N SER A 27 -5.57 0.84 -19.05
CA SER A 27 -6.93 0.49 -19.48
C SER A 27 -7.05 -0.99 -19.86
N ASP A 28 -6.07 -1.51 -20.59
CA ASP A 28 -6.01 -2.93 -20.96
C ASP A 28 -5.77 -3.82 -19.72
N GLY A 29 -4.87 -3.40 -18.81
CA GLY A 29 -4.64 -4.10 -17.55
C GLY A 29 -5.91 -4.22 -16.68
N PHE A 30 -6.67 -3.12 -16.55
CA PHE A 30 -7.94 -3.13 -15.83
C PHE A 30 -8.99 -4.03 -16.50
N ALA A 31 -9.10 -3.99 -17.83
CA ALA A 31 -10.03 -4.85 -18.57
C ALA A 31 -9.73 -6.34 -18.33
N LYS A 32 -8.44 -6.73 -18.34
CA LYS A 32 -7.99 -8.10 -18.06
C LYS A 32 -8.31 -8.55 -16.65
N LEU A 33 -8.06 -7.71 -15.65
CA LEU A 33 -8.33 -8.04 -14.25
C LEU A 33 -9.84 -8.15 -13.97
N GLN A 34 -10.66 -7.27 -14.56
CA GLN A 34 -12.12 -7.37 -14.48
C GLN A 34 -12.64 -8.63 -15.18
N TYR A 35 -12.10 -8.95 -16.37
CA TYR A 35 -12.41 -10.19 -17.06
C TYR A 35 -12.09 -11.41 -16.18
N LEU A 36 -10.89 -11.47 -15.59
CA LEU A 36 -10.49 -12.56 -14.69
C LEU A 36 -11.42 -12.68 -13.49
N LEU A 37 -11.85 -11.57 -12.88
CA LEU A 37 -12.76 -11.59 -11.74
C LEU A 37 -14.13 -12.18 -12.08
N SER A 38 -14.56 -12.08 -13.35
CA SER A 38 -15.79 -12.73 -13.84
C SER A 38 -15.66 -14.23 -14.09
N GLN A 39 -14.44 -14.77 -14.12
CA GLN A 39 -14.18 -16.19 -14.35
C GLN A 39 -14.24 -17.00 -13.06
N ASN A 40 -14.51 -18.31 -13.14
CA ASN A 40 -14.38 -19.24 -12.02
C ASN A 40 -13.77 -20.57 -12.50
N PRO A 41 -12.54 -20.93 -12.10
CA PRO A 41 -11.69 -20.26 -11.12
C PRO A 41 -10.89 -19.07 -11.70
N PHE A 42 -10.44 -18.17 -10.81
CA PHE A 42 -9.53 -17.07 -11.12
C PHE A 42 -8.36 -17.04 -10.12
N PRO A 43 -7.21 -16.41 -10.47
CA PRO A 43 -6.07 -16.29 -9.55
C PRO A 43 -6.45 -15.52 -8.27
N PRO A 44 -6.19 -16.05 -7.05
CA PRO A 44 -6.60 -15.44 -5.79
C PRO A 44 -6.22 -13.95 -5.62
N GLU A 45 -5.09 -13.55 -6.19
CA GLU A 45 -4.53 -12.20 -6.11
C GLU A 45 -5.27 -11.18 -7.00
N THR A 46 -6.12 -11.65 -7.93
CA THR A 46 -6.85 -10.78 -8.87
C THR A 46 -7.71 -9.75 -8.14
N PHE A 47 -8.43 -10.18 -7.11
CA PHE A 47 -9.35 -9.31 -6.40
C PHE A 47 -8.62 -8.20 -5.62
N SER A 48 -7.59 -8.57 -4.85
CA SER A 48 -6.77 -7.60 -4.11
C SER A 48 -6.01 -6.65 -5.02
N ASN A 49 -5.43 -7.16 -6.10
CA ASN A 49 -4.61 -6.36 -7.01
C ASN A 49 -5.48 -5.37 -7.79
N LEU A 50 -6.68 -5.77 -8.22
CA LEU A 50 -7.62 -4.86 -8.87
C LEU A 50 -8.00 -3.69 -7.96
N LEU A 51 -8.37 -3.97 -6.70
CA LEU A 51 -8.73 -2.93 -5.72
C LEU A 51 -7.57 -1.97 -5.43
N LEU A 52 -6.36 -2.52 -5.20
CA LEU A 52 -5.16 -1.71 -4.97
C LEU A 52 -4.80 -0.86 -6.18
N LEU A 53 -4.93 -1.40 -7.39
CA LEU A 53 -4.67 -0.67 -8.63
C LEU A 53 -5.70 0.44 -8.84
N TYR A 54 -6.99 0.19 -8.58
CA TYR A 54 -7.99 1.26 -8.62
C TYR A 54 -7.64 2.39 -7.64
N CYS A 55 -7.24 2.06 -6.42
CA CYS A 55 -6.82 3.08 -5.46
C CYS A 55 -5.54 3.82 -5.91
N LYS A 56 -4.56 3.12 -6.49
CA LYS A 56 -3.30 3.70 -7.00
C LYS A 56 -3.55 4.70 -8.14
N TYR A 57 -4.51 4.41 -9.01
CA TYR A 57 -4.89 5.27 -10.14
C TYR A 57 -6.05 6.22 -9.80
N GLU A 58 -6.38 6.36 -8.50
CA GLU A 58 -7.41 7.27 -7.98
C GLU A 58 -8.84 6.99 -8.50
N TYR A 59 -9.10 5.77 -8.98
CA TYR A 59 -10.42 5.27 -9.35
C TYR A 59 -11.20 4.75 -8.12
N TYR A 60 -11.38 5.61 -7.11
CA TYR A 60 -11.96 5.22 -5.82
C TYR A 60 -13.41 4.75 -5.91
N ASP A 61 -14.22 5.34 -6.80
CA ASP A 61 -15.62 4.94 -7.01
C ASP A 61 -15.68 3.49 -7.56
N LEU A 62 -14.83 3.15 -8.53
CA LEU A 62 -14.74 1.79 -9.06
C LEU A 62 -14.23 0.79 -8.01
N ALA A 63 -13.30 1.19 -7.14
CA ALA A 63 -12.85 0.36 -6.03
C ALA A 63 -14.00 0.07 -5.05
N ALA A 64 -14.80 1.09 -4.72
CA ALA A 64 -15.97 0.95 -3.85
C ALA A 64 -17.04 0.04 -4.46
N ASP A 65 -17.35 0.24 -5.74
CA ASP A 65 -18.34 -0.59 -6.46
C ASP A 65 -17.90 -2.05 -6.51
N VAL A 66 -16.65 -2.33 -6.91
CA VAL A 66 -16.13 -3.71 -6.95
C VAL A 66 -16.13 -4.36 -5.56
N LEU A 67 -15.78 -3.62 -4.50
CA LEU A 67 -15.81 -4.14 -3.14
C LEU A 67 -17.25 -4.46 -2.68
N ALA A 68 -18.22 -3.61 -3.03
CA ALA A 68 -19.63 -3.78 -2.68
C ALA A 68 -20.28 -4.96 -3.43
N GLU A 69 -20.09 -5.03 -4.75
CA GLU A 69 -20.63 -6.10 -5.60
C GLU A 69 -20.04 -7.47 -5.24
N ASN A 70 -18.80 -7.49 -4.75
CA ASN A 70 -18.06 -8.69 -4.43
C ASN A 70 -17.83 -8.87 -2.92
N ALA A 71 -18.73 -8.40 -2.07
CA ALA A 71 -18.59 -8.49 -0.61
C ALA A 71 -18.33 -9.92 -0.09
N HIS A 72 -18.80 -10.94 -0.82
CA HIS A 72 -18.56 -12.36 -0.52
C HIS A 72 -17.10 -12.80 -0.75
N LEU A 73 -16.35 -12.09 -1.60
CA LEU A 73 -14.93 -12.32 -1.88
C LEU A 73 -14.02 -11.72 -0.82
N THR A 74 -14.46 -10.66 -0.14
CA THR A 74 -13.70 -9.93 0.89
C THR A 74 -13.11 -10.87 1.94
N TYR A 75 -13.93 -11.68 2.59
CA TYR A 75 -13.46 -12.61 3.62
C TYR A 75 -12.58 -13.74 3.10
N LYS A 76 -12.64 -14.03 1.79
CA LYS A 76 -11.91 -15.14 1.18
C LYS A 76 -10.53 -14.72 0.69
N TYR A 77 -10.41 -13.52 0.13
CA TYR A 77 -9.21 -13.08 -0.60
C TYR A 77 -8.52 -11.87 0.03
N LEU A 78 -9.15 -11.16 0.98
CA LEU A 78 -8.51 -10.05 1.67
C LEU A 78 -8.18 -10.43 3.12
N THR A 79 -6.97 -10.08 3.55
CA THR A 79 -6.65 -10.05 4.98
C THR A 79 -7.34 -8.86 5.63
N GLN A 80 -7.58 -8.92 6.94
CA GLN A 80 -8.16 -7.81 7.71
C GLN A 80 -7.40 -6.50 7.47
N TYR A 81 -6.06 -6.54 7.57
CA TYR A 81 -5.19 -5.41 7.27
C TYR A 81 -5.44 -4.80 5.90
N LEU A 82 -5.53 -5.64 4.85
CA LEU A 82 -5.68 -5.17 3.49
C LEU A 82 -7.07 -4.56 3.26
N TYR A 83 -8.11 -5.17 3.83
CA TYR A 83 -9.46 -4.61 3.82
C TYR A 83 -9.50 -3.22 4.48
N ASP A 84 -8.98 -3.11 5.71
CA ASP A 84 -8.96 -1.85 6.45
C ASP A 84 -8.16 -0.77 5.73
N TYR A 85 -7.05 -1.15 5.09
CA TYR A 85 -6.24 -0.22 4.29
C TYR A 85 -6.97 0.27 3.03
N ILE A 86 -7.62 -0.61 2.27
CA ILE A 86 -8.40 -0.24 1.09
C ILE A 86 -9.61 0.63 1.48
N ASP A 87 -10.31 0.28 2.56
CA ASP A 87 -11.42 1.07 3.10
C ASP A 87 -10.97 2.48 3.50
N ALA A 88 -9.80 2.61 4.14
CA ALA A 88 -9.23 3.91 4.45
C ALA A 88 -8.85 4.72 3.19
N LEU A 89 -8.28 4.09 2.16
CA LEU A 89 -7.98 4.73 0.88
C LEU A 89 -9.24 5.25 0.17
N ILE A 90 -10.31 4.45 0.12
CA ILE A 90 -11.60 4.87 -0.46
C ILE A 90 -12.22 6.01 0.37
N THR A 91 -12.19 5.90 1.70
CA THR A 91 -12.71 6.94 2.61
C THR A 91 -11.98 8.27 2.42
N GLN A 92 -10.69 8.25 2.09
CA GLN A 92 -9.88 9.46 1.92
C GLN A 92 -10.45 10.42 0.89
N GLN A 93 -11.11 9.92 -0.15
CA GLN A 93 -11.72 10.74 -1.20
C GLN A 93 -12.77 11.71 -0.63
N THR A 94 -13.66 11.20 0.21
CA THR A 94 -14.84 11.95 0.70
C THR A 94 -14.65 12.53 2.10
N ALA A 95 -13.87 11.85 2.94
CA ALA A 95 -13.68 12.18 4.34
C ALA A 95 -12.20 11.98 4.77
N PRO A 96 -11.29 12.90 4.37
CA PRO A 96 -9.86 12.75 4.62
C PRO A 96 -9.48 12.56 6.10
N MET A 97 -10.20 13.21 7.04
CA MET A 97 -9.90 13.07 8.47
C MET A 97 -10.42 11.76 9.06
N ASP A 98 -11.53 11.23 8.54
CA ASP A 98 -11.99 9.90 8.94
C ASP A 98 -11.04 8.83 8.41
N ALA A 99 -10.56 8.99 7.17
CA ALA A 99 -9.50 8.15 6.62
C ALA A 99 -8.21 8.24 7.44
N TYR A 100 -7.80 9.44 7.88
CA TYR A 100 -6.64 9.60 8.74
C TYR A 100 -6.77 8.80 10.04
N ASN A 101 -7.95 8.82 10.69
CA ASN A 101 -8.20 8.04 11.91
C ASN A 101 -8.13 6.53 11.64
N LYS A 102 -8.64 6.07 10.49
CA LYS A 102 -8.51 4.66 10.06
C LYS A 102 -7.03 4.29 9.86
N PHE A 103 -6.27 5.11 9.13
CA PHE A 103 -4.83 4.89 8.96
C PHE A 103 -4.08 4.93 10.29
N GLU A 104 -4.47 5.80 11.23
CA GLU A 104 -3.85 5.85 12.56
C GLU A 104 -4.07 4.55 13.35
N ALA A 105 -5.26 3.95 13.28
CA ALA A 105 -5.53 2.65 13.89
C ALA A 105 -4.59 1.57 13.32
N ILE A 106 -4.49 1.47 11.99
CA ILE A 106 -3.61 0.50 11.31
C ILE A 106 -2.14 0.75 11.66
N SER A 107 -1.73 2.03 11.63
CA SER A 107 -0.37 2.49 11.95
C SER A 107 0.05 2.08 13.37
N ASN A 108 -0.83 2.26 14.35
CA ASN A 108 -0.58 1.87 15.74
C ASN A 108 -0.38 0.36 15.90
N GLU A 109 -1.17 -0.46 15.19
CA GLU A 109 -0.99 -1.91 15.19
C GLU A 109 0.38 -2.32 14.63
N GLN A 110 0.77 -1.76 13.47
CA GLN A 110 2.06 -2.09 12.86
C GLN A 110 3.23 -1.59 13.71
N ILE A 111 3.16 -0.40 14.31
CA ILE A 111 4.20 0.12 15.22
C ILE A 111 4.37 -0.78 16.44
N ASN A 112 3.26 -1.24 17.03
CA ASN A 112 3.32 -2.15 18.18
C ASN A 112 3.98 -3.48 17.80
N GLU A 113 3.69 -4.00 16.62
CA GLU A 113 4.32 -5.21 16.10
C GLU A 113 5.81 -5.01 15.78
N LEU A 114 6.19 -3.89 15.15
CA LEU A 114 7.59 -3.54 14.91
C LEU A 114 8.38 -3.46 16.22
N ARG A 115 7.84 -2.84 17.27
CA ARG A 115 8.46 -2.80 18.60
C ARG A 115 8.65 -4.19 19.19
N ARG A 116 7.63 -5.05 19.06
CA ARG A 116 7.70 -6.44 19.52
C ARG A 116 8.80 -7.21 18.80
N LEU A 117 8.88 -7.07 17.48
CA LEU A 117 9.87 -7.75 16.64
C LEU A 117 11.29 -7.22 16.88
N THR A 118 11.48 -5.91 17.06
CA THR A 118 12.78 -5.33 17.44
C THR A 118 13.26 -5.88 18.78
N LYS A 119 12.37 -5.95 19.78
CA LYS A 119 12.71 -6.56 21.07
C LYS A 119 13.10 -8.02 20.90
N ARG A 120 12.31 -8.77 20.13
CA ARG A 120 12.60 -10.19 19.85
C ARG A 120 13.94 -10.39 19.15
N MET A 121 14.27 -9.54 18.17
CA MET A 121 15.53 -9.57 17.45
C MET A 121 16.73 -9.39 18.39
N ASN A 122 16.62 -8.47 19.36
CA ASN A 122 17.67 -8.25 20.35
C ASN A 122 17.85 -9.44 21.29
N GLU A 123 16.76 -10.13 21.67
CA GLU A 123 16.82 -11.32 22.55
C GLU A 123 17.44 -12.55 21.87
N ILE A 124 17.21 -12.72 20.57
CA ILE A 124 17.69 -13.90 19.82
C ILE A 124 19.10 -13.72 19.25
N ARG A 125 19.62 -12.49 19.25
CA ARG A 125 20.92 -12.15 18.66
C ARG A 125 22.11 -12.84 19.35
N ASP A 126 21.95 -13.22 20.61
CA ASP A 126 22.96 -13.98 21.38
C ASP A 126 22.79 -15.51 21.23
N GLY A 127 21.78 -15.96 20.46
CA GLY A 127 21.49 -17.37 20.19
C GLY A 127 22.04 -17.84 18.84
N ASN A 128 22.40 -19.13 18.75
CA ASN A 128 22.92 -19.76 17.52
C ASN A 128 21.80 -20.31 16.60
N ASP A 129 20.55 -19.85 16.75
CA ASP A 129 19.43 -20.35 15.93
C ASP A 129 19.15 -19.40 14.76
N GLU A 130 19.93 -19.60 13.69
CA GLU A 130 19.86 -18.83 12.44
C GLU A 130 18.45 -18.84 11.83
N LEU A 131 17.69 -19.92 11.99
CA LEU A 131 16.33 -20.03 11.46
C LEU A 131 15.36 -19.08 12.18
N ILE A 132 15.50 -18.92 13.50
CA ILE A 132 14.68 -17.98 14.27
C ILE A 132 15.03 -16.54 13.92
N ILE A 133 16.33 -16.25 13.73
CA ILE A 133 16.79 -14.93 13.29
C ILE A 133 16.19 -14.57 11.94
N GLN A 134 16.29 -15.48 10.96
CA GLN A 134 15.76 -15.26 9.61
C GLN A 134 14.23 -15.08 9.62
N LYS A 135 13.50 -15.89 10.37
CA LYS A 135 12.03 -15.75 10.48
C LYS A 135 11.61 -14.44 11.12
N THR A 136 12.31 -14.01 12.16
CA THR A 136 12.03 -12.74 12.85
C THR A 136 12.35 -11.55 11.95
N ALA A 137 13.45 -11.62 11.19
CA ALA A 137 13.84 -10.60 10.23
C ALA A 137 12.80 -10.47 9.12
N LYS A 138 12.38 -11.61 8.54
CA LYS A 138 11.32 -11.61 7.53
C LYS A 138 10.01 -11.03 8.08
N ALA A 139 9.60 -11.39 9.29
CA ALA A 139 8.39 -10.83 9.89
C ALA A 139 8.50 -9.31 10.11
N TYR A 140 9.70 -8.81 10.44
CA TYR A 140 9.97 -7.38 10.56
C TYR A 140 9.83 -6.68 9.20
N ASP A 141 10.46 -7.23 8.15
CA ASP A 141 10.37 -6.68 6.80
C ASP A 141 8.93 -6.69 6.27
N ASP A 142 8.20 -7.78 6.47
CA ASP A 142 6.79 -7.91 6.07
C ASP A 142 5.89 -6.91 6.84
N THR A 143 6.19 -6.64 8.11
CA THR A 143 5.47 -5.60 8.90
C THR A 143 5.84 -4.20 8.43
N MET A 144 7.10 -3.95 8.11
CA MET A 144 7.56 -2.66 7.59
C MET A 144 6.93 -2.35 6.23
N ALA A 145 6.83 -3.36 5.36
CA ALA A 145 6.18 -3.23 4.05
C ALA A 145 4.68 -2.88 4.15
N LYS A 146 4.03 -3.21 5.27
CA LYS A 146 2.66 -2.78 5.59
C LYS A 146 2.63 -1.39 6.22
N TYR A 147 3.56 -1.09 7.12
CA TYR A 147 3.61 0.19 7.81
C TYR A 147 3.88 1.38 6.86
N MET A 148 4.81 1.20 5.92
CA MET A 148 5.26 2.27 5.03
C MET A 148 4.12 2.90 4.20
N PRO A 149 3.28 2.14 3.46
CA PRO A 149 2.14 2.71 2.73
C PRO A 149 1.16 3.46 3.63
N VAL A 150 0.87 2.96 4.84
CA VAL A 150 -0.02 3.61 5.80
C VAL A 150 0.54 4.97 6.23
N LEU A 151 1.83 5.02 6.57
CA LEU A 151 2.52 6.26 6.92
C LEU A 151 2.49 7.27 5.77
N MET A 152 2.73 6.82 4.54
CA MET A 152 2.68 7.70 3.36
C MET A 152 1.27 8.21 3.10
N SER A 153 0.23 7.39 3.27
CA SER A 153 -1.17 7.83 3.16
C SER A 153 -1.53 8.87 4.22
N GLN A 154 -1.10 8.69 5.48
CA GLN A 154 -1.28 9.70 6.54
C GLN A 154 -0.61 11.03 6.18
N ALA A 155 0.63 10.98 5.68
CA ALA A 155 1.38 12.15 5.25
C ALA A 155 0.71 12.84 4.06
N LYS A 156 0.23 12.07 3.07
CA LYS A 156 -0.45 12.59 1.87
C LYS A 156 -1.68 13.42 2.19
N ILE A 157 -2.50 13.00 3.16
CA ILE A 157 -3.68 13.77 3.56
C ILE A 157 -3.32 15.21 3.95
N TYR A 158 -2.29 15.40 4.78
CA TYR A 158 -1.85 16.75 5.16
C TYR A 158 -1.04 17.45 4.08
N TRP A 159 -0.33 16.70 3.25
CA TRP A 159 0.38 17.23 2.09
C TRP A 159 -0.59 17.90 1.12
N ASP A 160 -1.68 17.22 0.77
CA ASP A 160 -2.71 17.73 -0.15
C ASP A 160 -3.41 18.99 0.42
N MET A 161 -3.44 19.13 1.74
CA MET A 161 -3.93 20.32 2.46
C MET A 161 -2.89 21.45 2.58
N ASN A 162 -1.70 21.30 1.98
CA ASN A 162 -0.54 22.19 2.15
C ASN A 162 -0.11 22.38 3.62
N ASN A 163 -0.43 21.43 4.49
CA ASN A 163 -0.09 21.49 5.91
C ASN A 163 1.23 20.75 6.18
N TYR A 164 2.31 21.27 5.60
CA TYR A 164 3.64 20.65 5.66
C TYR A 164 4.19 20.53 7.09
N SER A 165 3.72 21.35 8.03
CA SER A 165 4.08 21.21 9.46
C SER A 165 3.52 19.93 10.07
N GLN A 166 2.29 19.52 9.70
CA GLN A 166 1.74 18.24 10.16
C GLN A 166 2.41 17.05 9.48
N VAL A 167 2.75 17.17 8.19
CA VAL A 167 3.54 16.15 7.48
C VAL A 167 4.88 15.89 8.19
N GLU A 168 5.60 16.95 8.56
CA GLU A 168 6.86 16.83 9.29
C GLU A 168 6.65 16.17 10.66
N LYS A 169 5.58 16.52 11.40
CA LYS A 169 5.25 15.87 12.68
C LYS A 169 5.00 14.38 12.52
N ILE A 170 4.35 13.95 11.44
CA ILE A 170 4.14 12.53 11.12
C ILE A 170 5.49 11.84 10.92
N PHE A 171 6.38 12.41 10.10
CA PHE A 171 7.69 11.81 9.87
C PHE A 171 8.57 11.81 11.13
N ARG A 172 8.56 12.87 11.93
CA ARG A 172 9.29 12.90 13.21
C ARG A 172 8.89 11.78 14.15
N LYS A 173 7.60 11.38 14.16
CA LYS A 173 7.11 10.26 14.98
C LYS A 173 7.56 8.89 14.44
N SER A 174 7.84 8.75 13.15
CA SER A 174 8.22 7.47 12.53
C SER A 174 9.73 7.27 12.38
N VAL A 175 10.56 8.25 12.75
CA VAL A 175 12.04 8.19 12.68
C VAL A 175 12.61 6.92 13.28
N GLU A 176 12.05 6.45 14.41
CA GLU A 176 12.52 5.25 15.13
C GLU A 176 12.63 4.01 14.22
N PHE A 177 11.77 3.90 13.21
CA PHE A 177 11.67 2.74 12.34
C PHE A 177 12.05 3.02 10.88
N CYS A 178 11.80 4.24 10.39
CA CYS A 178 11.87 4.54 8.96
C CYS A 178 13.12 5.31 8.53
N SER A 179 14.00 5.69 9.47
CA SER A 179 15.13 6.59 9.19
C SER A 179 16.08 6.09 8.11
N GLU A 180 16.16 4.77 7.88
CA GLU A 180 17.01 4.17 6.84
C GLU A 180 16.30 3.92 5.51
N ASN A 181 14.99 4.10 5.44
CA ASN A 181 14.21 3.87 4.22
C ASN A 181 14.32 5.05 3.25
N ASP A 182 14.67 4.77 1.99
CA ASP A 182 14.89 5.81 0.98
C ASP A 182 13.63 6.59 0.61
N ILE A 183 12.46 5.94 0.56
CA ILE A 183 11.17 6.61 0.30
C ILE A 183 10.87 7.58 1.44
N TRP A 184 11.09 7.17 2.68
CA TRP A 184 10.93 8.03 3.84
C TRP A 184 11.89 9.23 3.79
N LYS A 185 13.20 8.99 3.54
CA LYS A 185 14.22 10.05 3.44
C LYS A 185 13.85 11.08 2.36
N LEU A 186 13.40 10.60 1.20
CA LEU A 186 12.98 11.46 0.10
C LEU A 186 11.76 12.32 0.46
N ASN A 187 10.72 11.73 1.04
CA ASN A 187 9.51 12.46 1.42
C ASN A 187 9.75 13.46 2.57
N VAL A 188 10.66 13.16 3.50
CA VAL A 188 11.13 14.12 4.50
C VAL A 188 11.84 15.29 3.85
N ALA A 189 12.76 15.02 2.91
CA ALA A 189 13.47 16.07 2.19
C ALA A 189 12.50 16.99 1.43
N HIS A 190 11.49 16.43 0.75
CA HIS A 190 10.44 17.20 0.09
C HIS A 190 9.63 18.05 1.06
N THR A 191 9.28 17.50 2.23
CA THR A 191 8.54 18.24 3.26
C THR A 191 9.33 19.45 3.76
N LEU A 192 10.61 19.27 4.08
CA LEU A 192 11.48 20.35 4.53
C LEU A 192 11.69 21.40 3.43
N PHE A 193 11.85 20.96 2.18
CA PHE A 193 11.96 21.86 1.03
C PHE A 193 10.71 22.74 0.88
N MET A 194 9.51 22.16 0.97
CA MET A 194 8.25 22.90 0.84
C MET A 194 8.05 23.92 1.96
N GLN A 195 8.47 23.61 3.19
CA GLN A 195 8.38 24.55 4.32
C GLN A 195 9.29 25.77 4.16
N VAL A 196 10.49 25.59 3.60
CA VAL A 196 11.46 26.69 3.43
C VAL A 196 11.15 27.53 2.19
N SER A 197 10.64 26.93 1.13
CA SER A 197 10.65 27.57 -0.18
C SER A 197 9.55 28.60 -0.40
N ASN A 198 8.42 28.60 0.33
CA ASN A 198 7.23 29.45 0.01
C ASN A 198 6.76 29.35 -1.47
N ILE A 199 7.29 28.39 -2.25
CA ILE A 199 6.93 28.16 -3.64
C ILE A 199 5.73 27.22 -3.61
N GLY A 200 4.54 27.80 -3.71
CA GLY A 200 3.35 27.04 -4.08
C GLY A 200 3.47 26.62 -5.53
N GLN A 201 3.74 25.33 -5.78
CA GLN A 201 3.08 24.48 -6.79
C GLN A 201 3.94 23.26 -7.18
N ASN A 202 3.31 22.08 -7.07
CA ASN A 202 3.46 20.89 -7.93
C ASN A 202 4.82 20.22 -8.13
N CYS A 203 5.83 20.50 -7.30
CA CYS A 203 7.04 19.68 -7.31
C CYS A 203 6.91 18.57 -6.26
N PHE A 204 6.68 17.34 -6.73
CA PHE A 204 6.79 16.07 -6.02
C PHE A 204 5.56 15.66 -5.17
N THR A 205 4.73 14.79 -5.74
CA THR A 205 3.73 14.01 -4.99
C THR A 205 4.44 13.04 -4.07
N ILE A 206 3.95 12.88 -2.83
CA ILE A 206 4.39 11.80 -1.94
C ILE A 206 4.26 10.47 -2.69
N ILE A 207 5.38 9.76 -2.84
CA ILE A 207 5.40 8.44 -3.45
C ILE A 207 4.63 7.50 -2.50
N ILE A 208 3.46 7.03 -2.95
CA ILE A 208 2.68 5.96 -2.31
C ILE A 208 3.07 4.63 -2.95
#